data_AF-A0A524DAC6-F1
#
_entry.id   AF-A0A524DAC6-F1
#
_cell.length_a   1.000
_cell.length_b   1.000
_cell.length_c   1.000
_cell.angle_alpha   90.00
_cell.angle_beta   90.00
_cell.angle_gamma   90.00
#
_symmetry.space_group_name_H-M   'P 1'
#
loop_
_entity.id
_entity.type
_entity.pdbx_description
1 polymer ?
#
loop_
_entity_poly.entity_id
_entity_poly.type
_entity_poly.pdbx_seq_one_letter_code
_entity_poly.pdbx_strand_id
1 'polypeptide(L)'
;MVQVKGKHKFYILLAIFQIFLAFAVFFSLEGIIGFVSAQTDTTADIDPGTVSIMAISAAIAIGASTIGSAWAIKTTGTAAISALSEREGTFFKAFLIIALAEALAVYGLIVAILIWTKIP
;
A
#
# COMPACT_ATOMS: atom_id res chain seq x y z
N MET A 1 51.67 0.42 15.51
CA MET A 1 51.19 1.15 14.31
C MET A 1 50.36 0.23 13.42
N VAL A 2 49.08 -0.05 13.74
CA VAL A 2 48.20 -0.94 12.93
C VAL A 2 46.71 -0.54 13.09
N GLN A 3 46.27 0.63 12.64
CA GLN A 3 44.81 0.99 12.67
C GLN A 3 44.36 2.03 11.62
N VAL A 4 44.98 2.10 10.42
CA VAL A 4 44.56 3.09 9.39
C VAL A 4 43.80 2.47 8.20
N LYS A 5 43.94 1.16 7.95
CA LYS A 5 43.45 0.52 6.70
C LYS A 5 41.95 0.16 6.70
N GLY A 6 41.29 0.07 7.86
CA GLY A 6 39.87 -0.28 7.97
C GLY A 6 38.90 0.87 7.69
N LYS A 7 39.25 2.10 8.12
CA LYS A 7 38.39 3.28 8.00
C LYS A 7 38.19 3.70 6.54
N HIS A 8 39.23 3.59 5.71
CA HIS A 8 39.14 3.96 4.29
C HIS A 8 38.22 3.03 3.49
N LYS A 9 38.25 1.72 3.78
CA LYS A 9 37.33 0.74 3.16
C LYS A 9 35.87 1.01 3.53
N PHE A 10 35.62 1.44 4.76
CA PHE A 10 34.29 1.82 5.23
C PHE A 10 33.75 3.06 4.51
N TYR A 11 34.55 4.12 4.37
CA TYR A 11 34.14 5.32 3.63
C TYR A 11 33.93 5.07 2.13
N ILE A 12 34.73 4.20 1.51
CA ILE A 12 34.53 3.79 0.10
C ILE A 12 33.22 3.00 -0.06
N LEU A 13 32.92 2.08 0.86
CA LEU A 13 31.65 1.32 0.81
C LEU A 13 30.44 2.23 1.00
N LEU A 14 30.53 3.21 1.92
CA LEU A 14 29.50 4.23 2.13
C LEU A 14 29.29 5.08 0.87
N ALA A 15 30.37 5.48 0.20
CA ALA A 15 30.30 6.25 -1.05
C ALA A 15 29.67 5.45 -2.20
N ILE A 16 30.02 4.16 -2.34
CA ILE A 16 29.42 3.27 -3.34
C ILE A 16 27.92 3.06 -3.06
N PHE A 17 27.54 2.85 -1.80
CA PHE A 17 26.15 2.74 -1.40
C PHE A 17 25.36 4.02 -1.68
N GLN A 18 25.96 5.19 -1.44
CA GLN A 18 25.34 6.49 -1.72
C GLN A 18 25.11 6.71 -3.23
N ILE A 19 26.07 6.31 -4.07
CA ILE A 19 25.94 6.39 -5.54
C ILE A 19 24.84 5.46 -6.02
N PHE A 20 24.78 4.23 -5.49
CA PHE A 20 23.71 3.28 -5.82
C PHE A 20 22.33 3.81 -5.45
N LEU A 21 22.19 4.41 -4.26
CA LEU A 21 20.92 5.00 -3.80
C LEU A 21 20.51 6.18 -4.70
N ALA A 22 21.46 7.06 -5.06
CA ALA A 22 21.21 8.17 -5.97
C ALA A 22 20.76 7.69 -7.37
N PHE A 23 21.40 6.64 -7.91
CA PHE A 23 21.03 6.04 -9.19
C PHE A 23 19.64 5.38 -9.14
N ALA A 24 19.35 4.63 -8.08
CA ALA A 24 18.04 4.01 -7.88
C ALA A 24 16.93 5.07 -7.79
N VAL A 25 17.16 6.15 -7.04
CA VAL A 25 16.20 7.26 -6.92
C VAL A 25 16.03 7.97 -8.26
N PHE A 26 17.11 8.30 -8.97
CA PHE A 26 17.02 8.97 -10.27
C PHE A 26 16.25 8.13 -11.31
N PHE A 27 16.54 6.83 -11.41
CA PHE A 27 15.85 5.91 -12.32
C PHE A 27 14.40 5.64 -11.90
N SER A 28 14.12 5.58 -10.59
CA SER A 28 12.75 5.51 -10.08
C SER A 28 11.98 6.80 -10.34
N LEU A 29 12.60 7.97 -10.27
CA LEU A 29 11.97 9.25 -10.60
C LEU A 29 11.60 9.30 -12.09
N GLU A 30 12.54 9.05 -13.00
CA GLU A 30 12.23 9.05 -14.45
C GLU A 30 11.18 7.98 -14.80
N GLY A 31 11.25 6.80 -14.19
CA GLY A 31 10.23 5.76 -14.33
C GLY A 31 8.84 6.21 -13.84
N ILE A 32 8.75 6.79 -12.63
CA ILE A 32 7.50 7.29 -12.04
C ILE A 32 6.91 8.43 -12.88
N ILE A 33 7.74 9.35 -13.38
CA ILE A 33 7.28 10.48 -14.21
C ILE A 33 6.69 9.95 -15.53
N GLY A 34 7.29 8.92 -16.15
CA GLY A 34 6.76 8.27 -17.35
C GLY A 34 5.43 7.51 -17.12
N PHE A 35 5.26 6.85 -15.97
CA PHE A 35 3.98 6.24 -15.59
C PHE A 35 2.91 7.29 -15.28
N VAL A 36 3.27 8.42 -14.69
CA VAL A 36 2.35 9.54 -14.39
C VAL A 36 1.94 10.29 -15.67
N SER A 37 2.84 10.52 -16.62
CA SER A 37 2.51 11.17 -17.89
C SER A 37 1.68 10.29 -18.83
N ALA A 38 1.78 8.96 -18.70
CA ALA A 38 0.86 8.04 -19.38
C ALA A 38 -0.56 8.05 -18.77
N GLN A 39 -0.75 8.73 -17.63
CA GLN A 39 -2.02 8.82 -16.93
C GLN A 39 -2.79 10.13 -17.22
N THR A 40 -2.23 11.01 -18.06
CA THR A 40 -2.89 12.20 -18.59
C THR A 40 -3.45 11.94 -19.99
N ASP A 41 -4.71 12.36 -20.16
CA ASP A 41 -5.49 12.41 -21.39
C ASP A 41 -6.31 11.16 -21.75
N THR A 42 -7.35 10.92 -20.95
CA THR A 42 -8.66 10.57 -21.52
C THR A 42 -9.72 11.43 -20.85
N THR A 43 -9.62 12.75 -21.05
CA THR A 43 -10.80 13.63 -21.12
C THR A 43 -11.44 13.51 -22.51
N ALA A 44 -11.46 12.30 -23.07
CA ALA A 44 -12.33 11.99 -24.18
C ALA A 44 -13.74 11.87 -23.58
N ASP A 45 -14.69 12.52 -24.22
CA ASP A 45 -16.13 12.45 -23.98
C ASP A 45 -16.52 11.05 -23.46
N ILE A 46 -16.61 10.88 -22.14
CA ILE A 46 -16.88 9.57 -21.54
C ILE A 46 -18.36 9.30 -21.80
N ASP A 47 -18.64 8.38 -22.71
CA ASP A 47 -20.01 7.94 -23.00
C ASP A 47 -20.74 7.61 -21.68
N PRO A 48 -22.02 8.02 -21.51
CA PRO A 48 -22.79 7.75 -20.29
C PRO A 48 -22.80 6.27 -19.87
N GLY A 49 -22.70 5.34 -20.83
CA GLY A 49 -22.56 3.91 -20.56
C GLY A 49 -21.29 3.58 -19.78
N THR A 50 -20.16 4.21 -20.13
CA THR A 50 -18.87 4.02 -19.47
C THR A 50 -18.88 4.58 -18.05
N VAL A 51 -19.52 5.74 -17.81
CA VAL A 51 -19.69 6.30 -16.45
C VAL A 51 -20.44 5.31 -15.55
N SER A 52 -21.53 4.72 -16.04
CA SER A 52 -22.33 3.77 -15.26
C SER A 52 -21.55 2.51 -14.87
N ILE A 53 -20.75 1.98 -15.79
CA ILE A 53 -19.87 0.83 -15.55
C ILE A 53 -18.77 1.19 -14.55
N MET A 54 -18.17 2.39 -14.66
CA MET A 54 -17.17 2.85 -13.70
C MET A 54 -17.76 2.99 -12.29
N ALA A 55 -18.95 3.57 -12.14
CA ALA A 55 -19.63 3.68 -10.85
C ALA A 55 -19.95 2.31 -10.23
N ILE A 56 -20.46 1.36 -11.04
CA ILE A 56 -20.71 -0.02 -10.59
C ILE A 56 -19.40 -0.71 -10.20
N SER A 57 -18.33 -0.54 -10.98
CA SER A 57 -17.02 -1.12 -10.67
C SER A 57 -16.44 -0.60 -9.37
N ALA A 58 -16.60 0.70 -9.08
CA ALA A 58 -16.20 1.30 -7.80
C ALA A 58 -16.99 0.72 -6.62
N ALA A 59 -18.31 0.56 -6.78
CA ALA A 59 -19.17 -0.06 -5.76
C ALA A 59 -18.79 -1.53 -5.49
N ILE A 60 -18.50 -2.30 -6.54
CA ILE A 60 -18.07 -3.70 -6.41
C ILE A 60 -16.69 -3.80 -5.74
N ALA A 61 -15.75 -2.92 -6.09
CA ALA A 61 -14.39 -2.94 -5.54
C ALA A 61 -14.40 -2.77 -4.01
N ILE A 62 -15.12 -1.76 -3.50
CA ILE A 62 -15.26 -1.55 -2.06
C ILE A 62 -16.15 -2.63 -1.41
N GLY A 63 -17.27 -3.00 -2.04
CA GLY A 63 -18.22 -3.98 -1.51
C GLY A 63 -17.60 -5.36 -1.32
N ALA A 64 -16.93 -5.90 -2.34
CA ALA A 64 -16.30 -7.21 -2.26
C ALA A 64 -15.14 -7.22 -1.25
N SER A 65 -14.32 -6.17 -1.22
CA SER A 65 -13.20 -6.07 -0.28
C SER A 65 -13.65 -5.98 1.17
N THR A 66 -14.66 -5.14 1.46
CA THR A 66 -15.19 -4.98 2.82
C THR A 66 -15.85 -6.25 3.34
N ILE A 67 -16.53 -7.03 2.49
CA ILE A 67 -17.09 -8.34 2.88
C ILE A 67 -15.97 -9.32 3.25
N GLY A 68 -14.89 -9.40 2.46
CA GLY A 68 -13.74 -10.25 2.74
C GLY A 68 -13.03 -9.86 4.05
N SER A 69 -12.81 -8.56 4.24
CA SER A 69 -12.22 -8.01 5.47
C SER A 69 -13.10 -8.27 6.70
N ALA A 70 -14.42 -8.06 6.59
CA ALA A 70 -15.35 -8.33 7.69
C ALA A 70 -15.34 -9.80 8.11
N TRP A 71 -15.21 -10.73 7.17
CA TRP A 71 -15.12 -12.15 7.49
C TRP A 71 -13.81 -12.51 8.22
N ALA A 72 -12.69 -11.92 7.82
CA ALA A 72 -11.41 -12.07 8.51
C ALA A 72 -11.43 -11.44 9.91
N ILE A 73 -12.00 -10.24 10.06
CA ILE A 73 -12.13 -9.54 11.35
C ILE A 73 -13.04 -10.31 12.30
N LYS A 74 -14.14 -10.90 11.80
CA LYS A 74 -15.06 -11.71 12.62
C LYS A 74 -14.34 -12.84 13.36
N THR A 75 -13.46 -13.57 12.68
CA THR A 75 -12.77 -14.74 13.25
C THR A 75 -11.54 -14.33 14.07
N THR A 76 -10.76 -13.37 13.59
CA THR A 76 -9.56 -12.89 14.30
C THR A 76 -9.91 -12.05 15.52
N GLY A 77 -11.01 -11.29 15.48
CA GLY A 77 -11.50 -10.48 16.60
C GLY A 77 -11.93 -11.31 17.80
N THR A 78 -12.69 -12.40 17.58
CA THR A 78 -13.09 -13.29 18.68
C THR A 78 -11.90 -14.03 19.28
N ALA A 79 -10.96 -14.49 18.44
CA ALA A 79 -9.71 -15.10 18.89
C ALA A 79 -8.84 -14.12 19.68
N ALA A 80 -8.78 -12.86 19.25
CA ALA A 80 -8.02 -11.81 19.93
C ALA A 80 -8.53 -11.54 21.35
N ILE A 81 -9.85 -11.40 21.53
CA ILE A 81 -10.46 -11.18 22.85
C ILE A 81 -10.26 -12.41 23.76
N SER A 82 -10.37 -13.62 23.21
CA SER A 82 -10.11 -14.86 23.97
C SER A 82 -8.66 -14.93 24.46
N ALA A 83 -7.69 -14.65 23.57
CA ALA A 83 -6.28 -14.65 23.94
C ALA A 83 -5.94 -13.53 24.94
N LEU A 84 -6.62 -12.39 24.83
CA LEU A 84 -6.47 -11.28 25.77
C LEU A 84 -6.92 -11.64 27.18
N SER A 85 -7.99 -12.45 27.31
CA SER A 85 -8.48 -12.92 28.60
C SER A 85 -7.51 -13.88 29.32
N GLU A 86 -6.66 -14.60 28.58
CA GLU A 86 -5.67 -15.51 29.17
C GLU A 86 -4.33 -14.80 29.46
N ARG A 87 -3.91 -13.91 28.56
CA ARG A 87 -2.67 -13.15 28.68
C ARG A 87 -2.86 -11.73 28.14
N GLU A 88 -2.95 -10.79 29.07
CA GLU A 88 -3.04 -9.35 28.80
C GLU A 88 -1.88 -8.83 27.94
N GLY A 89 -0.68 -9.42 28.09
CA GLY A 89 0.50 -9.10 27.30
C GLY A 89 0.42 -9.44 25.81
N THR A 90 -0.63 -10.14 25.36
CA THR A 90 -0.84 -10.50 23.95
C THR A 90 -1.67 -9.45 23.20
N PHE A 91 -2.23 -8.43 23.89
CA PHE A 91 -3.12 -7.42 23.31
C PHE A 91 -2.62 -6.85 21.98
N PHE A 92 -1.41 -6.30 21.97
CA PHE A 92 -0.88 -5.62 20.79
C PHE A 92 -0.66 -6.57 19.61
N LYS A 93 -0.21 -7.80 19.88
CA LYS A 93 -0.02 -8.82 18.84
C LYS A 93 -1.35 -9.21 18.20
N ALA A 94 -2.39 -9.36 19.02
CA ALA A 94 -3.72 -9.71 18.54
C ALA A 94 -4.38 -8.53 17.79
N PHE A 95 -4.25 -7.31 18.32
CA PHE A 95 -4.74 -6.09 17.68
C PHE A 95 -4.06 -5.83 16.32
N LEU A 96 -2.75 -6.10 16.22
CA LEU A 96 -2.01 -5.97 14.97
C LEU A 96 -2.65 -6.83 13.86
N ILE A 97 -2.96 -8.10 14.12
CA ILE A 97 -3.59 -8.98 13.12
C ILE A 97 -4.95 -8.45 12.64
N ILE A 98 -5.75 -7.86 13.54
CA ILE A 98 -7.03 -7.23 13.19
C ILE A 98 -6.79 -6.01 12.29
N ALA A 99 -5.84 -5.14 12.64
CA ALA A 99 -5.50 -3.97 11.83
C ALA A 99 -5.00 -4.35 10.42
N LEU A 100 -4.25 -5.44 10.30
CA LEU A 100 -3.83 -5.96 8.98
C LEU A 100 -5.04 -6.49 8.18
N ALA A 101 -6.04 -7.09 8.84
CA ALA A 101 -7.28 -7.51 8.18
C ALA A 101 -8.13 -6.31 7.73
N GLU A 102 -8.15 -5.22 8.50
CA GLU A 102 -8.84 -3.97 8.16
C GLU A 102 -8.18 -3.26 6.97
N ALA A 103 -6.86 -3.32 6.85
CA ALA A 103 -6.13 -2.73 5.73
C ALA A 103 -6.65 -3.22 4.36
N LEU A 104 -7.15 -4.47 4.28
CA LEU A 104 -7.77 -4.99 3.06
C LEU A 104 -8.99 -4.17 2.62
N ALA A 105 -9.88 -3.83 3.56
CA ALA A 105 -11.05 -2.98 3.30
C ALA A 105 -10.62 -1.58 2.81
N VAL A 106 -9.59 -1.00 3.46
CA VAL A 106 -9.05 0.31 3.09
C VAL A 106 -8.47 0.29 1.68
N TYR A 107 -7.78 -0.78 1.26
CA TYR A 107 -7.34 -0.92 -0.13
C TYR A 107 -8.50 -0.94 -1.12
N GLY A 108 -9.61 -1.61 -0.80
CA GLY A 108 -10.82 -1.60 -1.64
C GLY A 108 -11.44 -0.21 -1.75
N LEU A 109 -11.47 0.54 -0.65
CA LEU A 109 -11.92 1.94 -0.61
C LEU A 109 -10.99 2.84 -1.45
N ILE A 110 -9.67 2.70 -1.34
CA ILE A 110 -8.70 3.48 -2.13
C ILE A 110 -8.94 3.26 -3.63
N VAL A 111 -9.08 2.01 -4.07
CA VAL A 111 -9.35 1.71 -5.48
C VAL A 111 -10.69 2.32 -5.94
N ALA A 112 -11.73 2.22 -5.13
CA ALA A 112 -13.02 2.84 -5.44
C ALA A 112 -12.93 4.36 -5.59
N ILE A 113 -12.17 5.03 -4.71
CA ILE A 113 -11.92 6.48 -4.80
C ILE A 113 -11.12 6.81 -6.06
N LEU A 114 -10.09 6.04 -6.41
CA LEU A 114 -9.30 6.27 -7.62
C LEU A 114 -10.18 6.18 -8.88
N ILE A 115 -11.09 5.21 -8.95
CA ILE A 115 -12.07 5.10 -10.03
C ILE A 115 -13.00 6.31 -10.02
N TRP A 116 -13.51 6.70 -8.85
CA TRP A 116 -14.43 7.83 -8.70
C TRP A 116 -13.81 9.15 -9.18
N THR A 117 -12.54 9.40 -8.89
CA THR A 117 -11.83 10.62 -9.32
C THR A 117 -11.60 10.72 -10.84
N LYS A 118 -11.83 9.64 -11.58
CA LYS A 118 -11.72 9.60 -13.05
C LYS A 118 -13.06 9.80 -13.75
N ILE A 119 -14.17 9.77 -13.02
CA ILE A 119 -15.49 10.11 -13.55
C ILE A 119 -15.57 11.65 -13.66
N PRO A 120 -15.89 12.21 -14.84
CA PRO A 120 -16.03 13.66 -15.02
C PRO A 120 -17.21 14.25 -14.22
#